data_AF-A0A8D0H8L8-F1
#
_entry.id   AF-A0A8D0H8L8-F1
#
_cell.length_a   1.000
_cell.length_b   1.000
_cell.length_c   1.000
_cell.angle_alpha   90.00
_cell.angle_beta   90.00
_cell.angle_gamma   90.00
#
_symmetry.space_group_name_H-M   'P 1'
#
loop_
_entity.id
_entity.type
_entity.pdbx_description
1 polymer ?
#
loop_
_entity_poly.entity_id
_entity_poly.type
_entity_poly.pdbx_seq_one_letter_code
_entity_poly.pdbx_strand_id
1 'polypeptide(L)'
;SQCSFFLSYAPWCPACQQIESAWESFARNSEQLNIAVGKVDVTQEPGLSGRFFVTTLPTIYHAKDGVFRRFRGSRTLEDLQDYIIERKWEGVEPVAGWHSPSSIMMHGMAGLFHLSGWIRQVHSYFTSTLGIHVWGSYAILILATLLIGLILGLILVLLGECFCPPKSRYKAETSEVIEKENAELSAVEESPEAEELSAE
;
A
#
# COMPACT_ATOMS: atom_id res chain seq x y z
N SER A 1 20.42 8.71 21.89
CA SER A 1 19.65 8.74 20.64
C SER A 1 19.95 10.00 19.87
N GLN A 2 20.30 9.88 18.59
CA GLN A 2 20.67 11.02 17.75
C GLN A 2 19.40 11.72 17.24
N CYS A 3 19.37 13.06 17.29
CA CYS A 3 18.30 13.83 16.65
C CYS A 3 18.57 13.92 15.15
N SER A 4 17.53 13.82 14.33
CA SER A 4 17.64 13.91 12.89
C SER A 4 16.66 14.93 12.31
N PHE A 5 17.08 15.66 11.29
CA PHE A 5 16.31 16.65 10.58
C PHE A 5 16.23 16.33 9.10
N PHE A 6 15.05 16.52 8.53
CA PHE A 6 14.80 16.29 7.11
C PHE A 6 14.06 17.48 6.51
N LEU A 7 14.63 18.09 5.48
CA LEU A 7 13.99 19.14 4.68
C LEU A 7 13.48 18.54 3.36
N SER A 8 12.17 18.62 3.13
CA SER A 8 11.58 18.32 1.83
C SER A 8 11.51 19.59 0.98
N TYR A 9 12.12 19.56 -0.21
CA TYR A 9 12.22 20.69 -1.12
C TYR A 9 11.96 20.28 -2.57
N ALA A 10 11.74 21.28 -3.43
CA ALA A 10 11.71 21.10 -4.89
C ALA A 10 12.51 22.22 -5.58
N PRO A 11 13.23 21.94 -6.69
CA PRO A 11 14.14 22.88 -7.33
C PRO A 11 13.44 24.11 -7.93
N TRP A 12 12.18 23.95 -8.36
CA TRP A 12 11.36 25.01 -8.95
C TRP A 12 10.65 25.89 -7.90
N CYS A 13 10.76 25.58 -6.61
CA CYS A 13 10.03 26.29 -5.57
C CYS A 13 10.85 27.49 -5.04
N PRO A 14 10.39 28.74 -5.22
CA PRO A 14 11.14 29.92 -4.79
C PRO A 14 11.29 30.00 -3.26
N ALA A 15 10.29 29.55 -2.50
CA ALA A 15 10.38 29.49 -1.04
C ALA A 15 11.41 28.46 -0.55
N CYS A 16 11.69 27.41 -1.33
CA CYS A 16 12.74 26.43 -1.01
C CYS A 16 14.15 27.02 -1.21
N GLN A 17 14.33 27.85 -2.24
CA GLN A 17 15.61 28.51 -2.51
C GLN A 17 15.98 29.50 -1.39
N GLN A 18 14.99 30.15 -0.77
CA GLN A 18 15.22 31.09 0.34
C GLN A 18 15.76 30.41 1.61
N ILE A 19 15.34 29.18 1.91
CA ILE A 19 15.80 28.44 3.09
C ILE A 19 17.13 27.72 2.85
N GLU A 20 17.51 27.49 1.58
CA GLU A 20 18.67 26.66 1.22
C GLU A 20 19.96 27.09 1.92
N SER A 21 20.26 28.39 1.94
CA SER A 21 21.46 28.93 2.59
C SER A 21 21.46 28.74 4.12
N ALA A 22 20.31 28.94 4.77
CA ALA A 22 20.15 28.71 6.20
C ALA A 22 20.29 27.21 6.53
N TRP A 23 19.72 26.34 5.69
CA TRP A 23 19.78 24.89 5.86
C TRP A 23 21.19 24.34 5.68
N GLU A 24 21.95 24.84 4.70
CA GLU A 24 23.36 24.46 4.54
C GLU A 24 24.21 24.89 5.73
N SER A 25 23.98 26.10 6.25
CA SER A 25 24.65 26.59 7.46
C SER A 25 24.31 25.72 8.67
N PHE A 26 23.03 25.33 8.80
CA PHE A 26 22.58 24.42 9.85
C PHE A 26 23.21 23.03 9.72
N ALA A 27 23.33 22.51 8.49
CA ALA A 27 23.98 21.24 8.20
C ALA A 27 25.49 21.27 8.54
N ARG A 28 26.19 22.40 8.32
CA ARG A 28 27.59 22.55 8.75
C ARG A 28 27.75 22.51 10.27
N ASN A 29 26.77 23.02 11.01
CA ASN A 29 26.78 23.02 12.47
C ASN A 29 26.26 21.69 13.08
N SER A 30 25.89 20.72 12.24
CA SER A 30 25.27 19.46 12.67
C SER A 30 26.19 18.59 13.53
N GLU A 31 27.48 18.56 13.21
CA GLU A 31 28.48 17.79 13.97
C GLU A 31 28.65 18.33 15.39
N GLN A 32 28.65 19.66 15.55
CA GLN A 32 28.76 20.32 16.85
C GLN A 32 27.55 20.06 17.74
N LEU A 33 26.36 19.98 17.13
CA LEU A 33 25.10 19.73 17.81
C LEU A 33 24.79 18.23 17.97
N ASN A 34 25.64 17.34 17.44
CA ASN A 34 25.43 15.89 17.37
C ASN A 34 24.05 15.52 16.79
N ILE A 35 23.69 16.15 15.67
CA ILE A 35 22.45 15.90 14.93
C ILE A 35 22.76 15.44 13.50
N ALA A 36 21.85 14.68 12.91
CA ALA A 36 21.90 14.36 11.48
C ALA A 36 20.98 15.32 10.71
N VAL A 37 21.45 15.90 9.60
CA VAL A 37 20.65 16.83 8.78
C VAL A 37 20.65 16.32 7.34
N GLY A 38 19.47 16.18 6.75
CA GLY A 38 19.27 15.70 5.38
C GLY A 38 18.32 16.58 4.58
N LYS A 39 18.49 16.59 3.25
CA LYS A 39 17.55 17.19 2.29
C LYS A 39 17.01 16.14 1.35
N VAL A 40 15.72 16.23 1.02
CA VAL A 40 15.00 15.30 0.16
C VAL A 40 14.35 16.09 -0.96
N ASP A 41 14.71 15.75 -2.20
CA ASP A 41 14.06 16.30 -3.39
C ASP A 41 12.79 15.50 -3.67
N VAL A 42 11.62 16.13 -3.50
CA VAL A 42 10.34 15.48 -3.71
C VAL A 42 10.02 15.22 -5.18
N THR A 43 10.77 15.83 -6.11
CA THR A 43 10.60 15.59 -7.55
C THR A 43 11.27 14.30 -8.01
N GLN A 44 12.39 13.95 -7.37
CA GLN A 44 13.13 12.73 -7.65
C GLN A 44 12.58 11.53 -6.85
N GLU A 45 12.11 11.78 -5.62
CA GLU A 45 11.65 10.73 -4.70
C GLU A 45 10.17 10.90 -4.30
N PRO A 46 9.21 10.67 -5.22
CA PRO A 46 7.78 10.82 -4.94
C PRO A 46 7.26 9.79 -3.92
N GLY A 47 7.92 8.63 -3.79
CA GLY A 47 7.57 7.63 -2.77
C GLY A 47 7.84 8.12 -1.34
N LEU A 48 8.97 8.81 -1.13
CA LEU A 48 9.32 9.39 0.16
C LEU A 48 8.39 10.55 0.53
N SER A 49 8.07 11.42 -0.44
CA SER A 49 7.15 12.54 -0.19
C SER A 49 5.75 12.06 0.21
N GLY A 50 5.26 11.01 -0.45
CA GLY A 50 4.02 10.32 -0.06
C GLY A 50 4.10 9.71 1.34
N ARG A 51 5.20 9.00 1.65
CA ARG A 51 5.44 8.34 2.95
C ARG A 51 5.43 9.32 4.14
N PHE A 52 5.85 10.57 3.94
CA PHE A 52 5.87 11.62 4.96
C PHE A 52 4.74 12.65 4.86
N PHE A 53 3.70 12.42 4.03
CA PHE A 53 2.64 13.39 3.69
C PHE A 53 3.16 14.80 3.44
N VAL A 54 4.14 14.93 2.56
CA VAL A 54 4.61 16.27 2.22
C VAL A 54 3.56 16.93 1.32
N THR A 55 2.60 17.63 1.93
CA THR A 55 1.53 18.35 1.23
C THR A 55 1.93 19.75 0.81
N THR A 56 2.93 20.34 1.47
CA THR A 56 3.38 21.71 1.26
C THR A 56 4.89 21.78 1.31
N LEU A 57 5.50 22.62 0.49
CA LEU A 57 6.95 22.87 0.48
C LEU A 57 7.25 24.32 0.87
N PRO A 58 8.40 24.61 1.51
CA PRO A 58 9.30 23.65 2.15
C PRO A 58 8.71 23.14 3.48
N THR A 59 8.91 21.85 3.77
CA THR A 59 8.54 21.24 5.06
C THR A 59 9.75 20.62 5.73
N ILE A 60 9.92 20.91 7.02
CA ILE A 60 10.99 20.38 7.86
C ILE A 60 10.39 19.43 8.89
N TYR A 61 10.98 18.24 9.00
CA TYR A 61 10.67 17.27 10.02
C TYR A 61 11.86 17.07 10.95
N HIS A 62 11.57 16.95 12.24
CA HIS A 62 12.49 16.54 13.29
C HIS A 62 12.12 15.14 13.75
N ALA A 63 13.08 14.23 13.80
CA ALA A 63 12.94 12.87 14.27
C ALA A 63 13.87 12.62 15.44
N LYS A 64 13.32 12.10 16.54
CA LYS A 64 14.10 11.69 17.70
C LYS A 64 13.42 10.50 18.36
N ASP A 65 14.19 9.44 18.62
CA ASP A 65 13.68 8.22 19.26
C ASP A 65 12.49 7.58 18.49
N GLY A 66 12.51 7.66 17.15
CA GLY A 66 11.41 7.18 16.30
C GLY A 66 10.16 8.08 16.31
N VAL A 67 10.16 9.17 17.06
CA VAL A 67 9.06 10.14 17.10
C VAL A 67 9.34 11.28 16.14
N PHE A 68 8.47 11.42 15.15
CA PHE A 68 8.52 12.49 14.15
C PHE A 68 7.68 13.69 14.59
N ARG A 69 8.21 14.89 14.39
CA ARG A 69 7.57 16.17 14.71
C ARG A 69 7.75 17.10 13.52
N ARG A 70 6.71 17.84 13.17
CA ARG A 70 6.80 18.87 12.13
C ARG A 70 7.32 20.16 12.75
N PHE A 71 8.42 20.69 12.21
CA PHE A 71 8.93 21.99 12.63
C PHE A 71 8.03 23.10 12.06
N ARG A 72 7.55 23.99 12.94
CA ARG A 72 6.66 25.12 12.62
C ARG A 72 7.26 26.49 12.94
N GLY A 73 8.53 26.52 13.35
CA GLY A 73 9.23 27.75 13.70
C GLY A 73 9.65 28.58 12.49
N SER A 74 10.37 29.65 12.77
CA SER A 74 11.04 30.47 11.77
C SER A 74 12.12 29.63 11.08
N ARG A 75 12.13 29.66 9.75
CA ARG A 75 13.06 28.86 8.93
C ARG A 75 14.48 29.45 8.88
N THR A 76 14.90 30.11 9.95
CA THR A 76 16.22 30.75 10.07
C THR A 76 17.19 29.82 10.79
N LEU A 77 18.48 30.10 10.66
CA LEU A 77 19.52 29.29 11.27
C LEU A 77 19.39 29.28 12.80
N GLU A 78 19.12 30.45 13.39
CA GLU A 78 19.06 30.65 14.84
C GLU A 78 17.89 29.85 15.43
N ASP A 79 16.70 29.94 14.85
CA ASP A 79 15.54 29.24 15.40
C ASP A 79 15.65 27.71 15.23
N LEU A 80 16.32 27.23 14.18
CA LEU A 80 16.64 25.80 14.02
C LEU A 80 17.62 25.32 15.10
N GLN A 81 18.61 26.13 15.45
CA GLN A 81 19.57 25.82 16.52
C GLN A 81 18.89 25.85 17.89
N ASP A 82 18.15 26.93 18.18
CA ASP A 82 17.42 27.11 19.44
C ASP A 82 16.40 26.00 19.65
N TYR A 83 15.75 25.52 18.59
CA TYR A 83 14.81 24.41 18.66
C TYR A 83 15.44 23.14 19.26
N ILE A 84 16.74 22.91 19.03
CA ILE A 84 17.47 21.77 19.58
C ILE A 84 18.09 22.08 20.93
N ILE A 85 18.73 23.24 21.06
CA ILE A 85 19.43 23.65 22.28
C ILE A 85 18.42 23.81 23.44
N GLU A 86 17.33 24.53 23.21
CA GLU A 86 16.29 24.78 24.22
C GLU A 86 15.25 23.65 24.30
N ARG A 87 15.41 22.59 23.50
CA ARG A 87 14.48 21.46 23.44
C ARG A 87 13.02 21.85 23.18
N LYS A 88 12.78 22.89 22.38
CA LYS A 88 11.42 23.33 21.97
C LYS A 88 10.59 22.19 21.35
N TRP A 89 11.24 21.15 20.84
CA TRP A 89 10.60 19.94 20.33
C TRP A 89 9.78 19.16 21.38
N GLU A 90 10.02 19.33 22.67
CA GLU A 90 9.24 18.66 23.73
C GLU A 90 7.78 19.13 23.76
N GLY A 91 7.53 20.40 23.44
CA GLY A 91 6.18 20.99 23.37
C GLY A 91 5.49 20.84 22.01
N VAL A 92 6.17 20.30 20.99
CA VAL A 92 5.58 20.11 19.66
C VAL A 92 4.90 18.75 19.60
N GLU A 93 3.60 18.78 19.25
CA GLU A 93 2.82 17.57 19.05
C GLU A 93 3.48 16.65 18.02
N PRO A 94 3.67 15.35 18.35
CA PRO A 94 4.20 14.40 17.41
C PRO A 94 3.22 14.18 16.27
N VAL A 95 3.75 13.90 15.08
CA VAL A 95 2.95 13.44 13.95
C VAL A 95 2.28 12.13 14.36
N ALA A 96 0.96 12.03 14.19
CA ALA A 96 0.17 10.88 14.62
C ALA A 96 0.76 9.57 14.07
N GLY A 97 0.87 8.54 14.92
CA GLY A 97 1.51 7.26 14.59
C GLY A 97 0.87 6.50 13.42
N TRP A 98 -0.39 6.76 13.10
CA TRP A 98 -1.06 6.20 11.91
C TRP A 98 -0.47 6.73 10.59
N HIS A 99 0.18 7.90 10.65
CA HIS A 99 0.95 8.53 9.57
C HIS A 99 2.46 8.20 9.65
N SER A 100 2.86 7.29 10.53
CA SER A 100 4.26 6.91 10.65
C SER A 100 4.76 6.25 9.36
N PRO A 101 5.95 6.62 8.85
CA PRO A 101 6.56 5.97 7.70
C PRO A 101 6.70 4.45 7.89
N SER A 102 6.71 3.92 9.11
CA SER A 102 6.84 2.48 9.39
C SER A 102 5.52 1.69 9.33
N SER A 103 4.36 2.32 9.06
CA SER A 103 3.08 1.60 9.00
C SER A 103 2.89 0.85 7.66
N ILE A 104 2.09 -0.22 7.69
CA ILE A 104 1.70 -0.99 6.49
C ILE A 104 0.95 -0.09 5.50
N MET A 105 0.09 0.80 6.00
CA MET A 105 -0.69 1.72 5.17
C MET A 105 0.20 2.68 4.37
N MET A 106 1.26 3.22 4.98
CA MET A 106 2.17 4.14 4.28
C MET A 106 3.13 3.42 3.33
N HIS A 107 3.48 2.15 3.57
CA HIS A 107 4.12 1.31 2.56
C HIS A 107 3.21 1.09 1.34
N GLY A 108 1.92 0.84 1.58
CA GLY A 108 0.92 0.73 0.51
C GLY A 108 0.80 2.00 -0.31
N MET A 109 0.73 3.17 0.34
CA MET A 109 0.68 4.46 -0.38
C MET A 109 1.94 4.71 -1.21
N ALA A 110 3.14 4.48 -0.65
CA ALA A 110 4.37 4.60 -1.43
C ALA A 110 4.38 3.66 -2.63
N GLY A 111 3.93 2.41 -2.44
CA GLY A 111 3.74 1.43 -3.52
C GLY A 111 2.82 1.94 -4.63
N LEU A 112 1.70 2.60 -4.29
CA LEU A 112 0.79 3.20 -5.26
C LEU A 112 1.45 4.31 -6.10
N PHE A 113 2.22 5.19 -5.47
CA PHE A 113 2.95 6.25 -6.18
C PHE A 113 4.01 5.69 -7.12
N HIS A 114 4.76 4.69 -6.67
CA HIS A 114 5.73 3.98 -7.53
C HIS A 114 5.05 3.24 -8.68
N LEU A 115 3.93 2.55 -8.40
CA LEU A 115 3.14 1.87 -9.42
C LEU A 115 2.62 2.84 -10.48
N SER A 116 2.12 4.01 -10.06
CA SER A 116 1.70 5.09 -10.96
C SER A 116 2.84 5.57 -11.86
N GLY A 117 4.01 5.84 -11.28
CA GLY A 117 5.21 6.22 -12.04
C GLY A 117 5.64 5.14 -13.04
N TRP A 118 5.65 3.88 -12.61
CA TRP A 118 6.00 2.75 -13.44
C TRP A 118 5.02 2.56 -14.61
N ILE A 119 3.71 2.67 -14.39
CA ILE A 119 2.70 2.61 -15.45
C ILE A 119 2.95 3.70 -16.50
N ARG A 120 3.24 4.94 -16.06
CA ARG A 120 3.56 6.05 -16.96
C ARG A 120 4.82 5.77 -17.79
N GLN A 121 5.83 5.18 -17.15
CA GLN A 121 7.08 4.82 -17.80
C GLN A 121 6.92 3.68 -18.81
N VAL A 122 6.12 2.67 -18.48
CA VAL A 122 5.74 1.58 -19.39
C VAL A 122 4.96 2.13 -20.59
N HIS A 123 3.95 2.98 -20.37
CA HIS A 123 3.20 3.62 -21.47
C HIS A 123 4.12 4.45 -22.38
N SER A 124 5.02 5.23 -21.80
CA SER A 124 6.01 6.01 -22.56
C SER A 124 6.97 5.09 -23.32
N TYR A 125 7.39 3.97 -22.73
CA TYR A 125 8.25 2.99 -23.41
C TYR A 125 7.54 2.34 -24.60
N PHE A 126 6.30 1.89 -24.44
CA PHE A 126 5.53 1.32 -25.56
C PHE A 126 5.26 2.34 -26.67
N THR A 127 5.00 3.59 -26.31
CA THR A 127 4.70 4.65 -27.28
C THR A 127 5.96 5.17 -27.98
N SER A 128 7.06 5.35 -27.24
CA SER A 128 8.30 5.96 -27.76
C SER A 128 9.26 4.97 -28.43
N THR A 129 9.31 3.71 -27.99
CA THR A 129 10.29 2.72 -28.51
C THR A 129 9.70 1.75 -29.53
N LEU A 130 8.41 1.42 -29.43
CA LEU A 130 7.72 0.51 -30.37
C LEU A 130 6.84 1.25 -31.38
N GLY A 131 6.73 2.59 -31.29
CA GLY A 131 5.93 3.41 -32.20
C GLY A 131 4.44 3.09 -32.21
N ILE A 132 3.96 2.41 -31.17
CA ILE A 132 2.56 1.97 -31.09
C ILE A 132 1.70 3.19 -30.79
N HIS A 133 0.60 3.32 -31.53
CA HIS A 133 -0.39 4.37 -31.32
C HIS A 133 -0.90 4.35 -29.87
N VAL A 134 -1.19 5.52 -29.31
CA VAL A 134 -1.58 5.73 -27.89
C VAL A 134 -2.71 4.80 -27.43
N TRP A 135 -3.63 4.42 -28.33
CA TRP A 135 -4.72 3.49 -28.05
C TRP A 135 -4.25 2.04 -27.86
N GLY A 136 -3.20 1.61 -28.56
CA GLY A 136 -2.63 0.28 -28.46
C GLY A 136 -1.91 0.05 -27.12
N SER A 137 -1.18 1.05 -26.63
CA SER A 137 -0.55 0.96 -25.31
C SER A 137 -1.57 0.89 -24.17
N TYR A 138 -2.70 1.61 -24.27
CA TYR A 138 -3.80 1.45 -23.31
C TYR A 138 -4.44 0.07 -23.36
N ALA A 139 -4.68 -0.49 -24.56
CA ALA A 139 -5.24 -1.84 -24.70
C ALA A 139 -4.35 -2.91 -24.06
N ILE A 140 -3.03 -2.81 -24.23
CA ILE A 140 -2.05 -3.74 -23.61
C ILE A 140 -2.08 -3.62 -22.09
N LEU A 141 -2.11 -2.40 -21.54
CA LEU A 141 -2.18 -2.19 -20.09
C LEU A 141 -3.49 -2.74 -19.49
N ILE A 142 -4.63 -2.57 -20.19
CA ILE A 142 -5.91 -3.14 -19.77
C ILE A 142 -5.87 -4.67 -19.79
N LEU A 143 -5.33 -5.28 -20.86
CA LEU A 143 -5.20 -6.73 -20.93
C LEU A 143 -4.30 -7.28 -19.82
N ALA A 144 -3.16 -6.63 -19.57
CA ALA A 144 -2.23 -7.02 -18.53
C ALA A 144 -2.87 -6.93 -17.13
N THR A 145 -3.59 -5.84 -16.83
CA THR A 145 -4.29 -5.69 -15.53
C THR A 145 -5.40 -6.72 -15.34
N LEU A 146 -6.16 -7.04 -16.38
CA LEU A 146 -7.18 -8.11 -16.34
C LEU A 146 -6.56 -9.48 -16.08
N LEU A 147 -5.46 -9.81 -16.79
CA LEU A 147 -4.75 -11.08 -16.60
C LEU A 147 -4.17 -11.19 -15.18
N ILE A 148 -3.51 -10.14 -14.69
CA ILE A 148 -2.95 -10.11 -13.33
C ILE A 148 -4.07 -10.26 -12.29
N GLY A 149 -5.19 -9.56 -12.48
CA GLY A 149 -6.36 -9.66 -11.59
C GLY A 149 -6.95 -11.08 -11.56
N LEU A 150 -7.07 -11.72 -12.72
CA LEU A 150 -7.55 -13.10 -12.83
C LEU A 150 -6.60 -14.09 -12.15
N ILE A 151 -5.29 -13.96 -12.37
CA ILE A 151 -4.28 -14.81 -11.73
C ILE A 151 -4.30 -14.63 -10.21
N LEU A 152 -4.33 -13.39 -9.70
CA LEU A 152 -4.41 -13.11 -8.27
C LEU A 152 -5.71 -13.64 -7.65
N GLY A 153 -6.84 -13.53 -8.35
CA GLY A 153 -8.12 -14.09 -7.92
C GLY A 153 -8.07 -15.62 -7.81
N LEU A 154 -7.53 -16.30 -8.82
CA LEU A 154 -7.34 -17.76 -8.78
C LEU A 154 -6.41 -18.18 -7.63
N ILE A 155 -5.30 -17.48 -7.43
CA ILE A 155 -4.39 -17.74 -6.30
C ILE A 155 -5.12 -17.57 -4.96
N LEU A 156 -5.94 -16.54 -4.79
CA LEU A 156 -6.72 -16.32 -3.57
C LEU A 156 -7.73 -17.43 -3.30
N VAL A 157 -8.43 -17.91 -4.34
CA VAL A 157 -9.35 -19.05 -4.23
C VAL A 157 -8.58 -20.31 -3.84
N LEU A 158 -7.45 -20.60 -4.50
CA LEU A 158 -6.62 -21.76 -4.18
C LEU A 158 -6.08 -21.70 -2.75
N LEU A 159 -5.64 -20.53 -2.28
CA LEU A 159 -5.22 -20.32 -0.90
C LEU A 159 -6.38 -20.50 0.08
N GLY A 160 -7.59 -20.06 -0.28
CA GLY A 160 -8.81 -20.28 0.50
C GLY A 160 -9.12 -21.76 0.69
N GLU A 161 -9.03 -22.54 -0.38
CA GLU A 161 -9.19 -24.00 -0.36
C GLU A 161 -8.08 -24.70 0.45
N CYS A 162 -6.85 -24.16 0.44
CA CYS A 162 -5.74 -24.69 1.25
C CYS A 162 -5.84 -24.35 2.75
N PHE A 163 -6.33 -23.16 3.12
CA PHE A 163 -6.41 -22.71 4.52
C PHE A 163 -7.73 -23.10 5.21
N CYS A 164 -8.80 -23.25 4.45
CA CYS A 164 -10.09 -23.77 4.92
C CYS A 164 -10.38 -25.08 4.19
N PRO A 165 -9.75 -26.21 4.58
CA PRO A 165 -10.13 -27.49 4.01
C PRO A 165 -11.64 -27.67 4.23
N PRO A 166 -12.42 -27.96 3.16
CA PRO A 166 -13.86 -28.11 3.29
C PRO A 166 -14.13 -29.21 4.31
N LYS A 167 -14.70 -28.84 5.47
CA LYS A 167 -15.26 -29.81 6.41
C LYS A 167 -16.33 -30.58 5.65
N SER A 168 -16.05 -31.87 5.44
CA SER A 168 -16.81 -32.98 4.82
C SER A 168 -18.33 -33.08 5.11
N ARG A 169 -19.09 -31.97 5.20
CA ARG A 169 -20.52 -32.00 5.48
C ARG A 169 -21.37 -32.39 4.27
N TYR A 170 -20.88 -32.16 3.05
CA TYR A 170 -21.62 -32.50 1.83
C TYR A 170 -21.72 -34.02 1.59
N LYS A 171 -20.74 -34.81 2.04
CA LYS A 171 -20.75 -36.28 1.83
C LYS A 171 -21.71 -37.03 2.76
N ALA A 172 -22.01 -36.46 3.93
CA ALA A 172 -22.92 -37.07 4.91
C ALA A 172 -24.38 -36.97 4.45
N GLU A 173 -24.78 -35.81 3.93
CA GLU A 173 -26.17 -35.53 3.55
C GLU A 173 -26.60 -36.31 2.29
N THR A 174 -25.70 -36.48 1.32
CA THR A 174 -26.00 -37.28 0.12
C THR A 174 -26.07 -38.79 0.43
N SER A 175 -25.34 -39.29 1.42
CA SER A 175 -25.39 -40.72 1.77
C SER A 175 -26.67 -41.07 2.53
N GLU A 176 -27.13 -40.20 3.44
CA GLU A 176 -28.41 -40.40 4.15
C GLU A 176 -29.62 -40.31 3.22
N VAL A 177 -29.58 -39.48 2.19
CA VAL A 177 -30.67 -39.35 1.21
C VAL A 177 -30.72 -40.57 0.28
N ILE A 178 -29.57 -41.03 -0.21
CA ILE A 178 -29.49 -42.22 -1.09
C ILE A 178 -29.86 -43.51 -0.33
N GLU A 179 -29.49 -43.63 0.95
CA GLU A 179 -29.84 -44.80 1.76
C GLU A 179 -31.34 -44.85 2.10
N LYS A 180 -31.97 -43.69 2.29
CA LYS A 180 -33.44 -43.59 2.46
C LYS A 180 -34.19 -43.91 1.17
N GLU A 181 -33.74 -43.38 0.03
CA GLU A 181 -34.37 -43.63 -1.27
C GLU A 181 -34.29 -45.12 -1.66
N ASN A 182 -33.15 -45.78 -1.38
CA ASN A 182 -32.98 -47.20 -1.62
C ASN A 182 -33.79 -48.09 -0.64
N ALA A 183 -34.01 -47.63 0.59
CA ALA A 183 -34.82 -48.33 1.58
C ALA A 183 -36.34 -48.23 1.26
N GLU A 184 -36.81 -47.09 0.75
CA GLU A 184 -38.19 -46.95 0.27
C GLU A 184 -38.45 -47.76 -1.01
N LEU A 185 -37.48 -47.85 -1.93
CA LEU A 185 -37.63 -48.61 -3.17
C LEU A 185 -37.72 -50.12 -2.93
N SER A 186 -36.99 -50.65 -1.94
CA SER A 186 -37.04 -52.07 -1.57
C SER A 186 -38.29 -52.46 -0.79
N ALA A 187 -38.94 -51.51 -0.09
CA ALA A 187 -40.21 -51.74 0.60
C ALA A 187 -41.42 -51.82 -0.36
N VAL A 188 -41.29 -51.34 -1.60
CA VAL A 188 -42.36 -51.36 -2.60
C VAL A 188 -42.37 -52.66 -3.42
N GLU A 189 -41.25 -53.39 -3.51
CA GLU A 189 -41.18 -54.67 -4.23
C GLU A 189 -41.74 -55.87 -3.44
N GLU A 190 -42.02 -55.74 -2.13
CA GLU A 190 -42.46 -56.85 -1.27
C GLU A 190 -43.96 -56.82 -0.95
N SER A 191 -44.82 -56.86 -1.98
CA SER A 191 -46.26 -57.14 -1.85
C SER A 191 -46.78 -57.96 -3.05
N PRO A 192 -47.27 -59.20 -2.85
CA PRO A 192 -47.55 -60.13 -3.95
C PRO A 192 -48.97 -59.99 -4.55
N GLU A 193 -49.02 -60.24 -5.87
CA GLU A 193 -50.02 -60.93 -6.70
C GLU A 193 -51.47 -61.10 -6.21
N ALA A 194 -52.43 -60.61 -7.02
CA ALA A 194 -53.79 -61.15 -7.30
C ALA A 194 -54.54 -60.05 -8.11
N GLU A 195 -55.32 -60.24 -9.18
CA GLU A 195 -56.04 -61.37 -9.75
C GLU A 195 -56.81 -60.81 -10.98
N GLU A 196 -56.82 -61.56 -12.11
CA GLU A 196 -57.87 -61.62 -13.16
C GLU A 196 -58.23 -60.36 -14.00
N LEU A 197 -58.68 -60.39 -15.28
CA LEU A 197 -59.02 -61.40 -16.29
C LEU A 197 -59.46 -60.64 -17.57
N SER A 198 -59.27 -61.27 -18.75
CA SER A 198 -59.97 -61.05 -20.06
C SER A 198 -59.75 -59.72 -20.82
N ALA A 199 -59.14 -59.77 -22.02
CA ALA A 199 -59.80 -59.82 -23.36
C ALA A 199 -60.57 -58.51 -23.66
N GLU A 200 -60.24 -57.71 -24.67
CA GLU A 200 -59.94 -57.97 -26.09
C GLU A 200 -58.94 -56.94 -26.67
#